data_AF-E1Z9Q5-F1
#
_entry.id   AF-E1Z9Q5-F1
#
_cell.length_a   1.000
_cell.length_b   1.000
_cell.length_c   1.000
_cell.angle_alpha   90.00
_cell.angle_beta   90.00
_cell.angle_gamma   90.00
#
_symmetry.space_group_name_H-M   'P 1'
#
loop_
_entity.id
_entity.type
_entity.pdbx_description
1 polymer ?
#
loop_
_entity_poly.entity_id
_entity_poly.type
_entity_poly.pdbx_seq_one_letter_code
_entity_poly.pdbx_strand_id
1 'polypeptide(L)'
;MAPAQLVTWVLLATCLGGLHVAAARSKPLRELLHSQTDTWTGTAIVISKDMLGEPDERLLTLRTDQGRHMHVLANTSQAAGILSGMRIQVTGRWRQARAVASSIDEAADDRSGGAAGGAEAAAGQPAGSFQVHAITAHWPDSRPMPLQSISAEPGNAVVAAATAGTVSPAAAATLSTNGLVAAELSVLVIPIVAATSDGQACPGTQLPSLSAEQVRRVVLEESNPGGATVGSTYRQCSHGKTRLTAANSLVADPVRLPCNGTSFGVPWTFSKCDFDDFNGWADAANEAVQRQLAAAGTSLGSYPAWVGGSYWGSPQVITHELGHNLFMGHAGAGGGGSSGGGGGDGASWFDAYGDDTDAMGYCCTDRCFNTPHAWQAGWLSVRQLDGASLAPGYPLALALPSRGLSAQGGVRIVPSWAPGVEPLFLGYRTATGIDTNLGSLAGRVHCYSAAIQHTYDAAPTTWLASLGAANQSWTHPAPSAGLVVRVTSLSRDSAAVTVCRRAGKETAASCAAGLDSDCNGLQLAASDSAMSAAAGSQRCAGAECGSLRQAVLGSAAASAETCSAGTAARTARLSLLSWLHSLLRLAGCSCSGGGVAWRCSGWGAAGRADAEGAGALVAAEGAEVAMRQFTATLPM
;
A
#
# COMPACT_ATOMS: atom_id res chain seq x y z
N MET A 1 38.23 88.27 6.61
CA MET A 1 38.79 88.46 5.26
C MET A 1 37.80 87.89 4.25
N ALA A 2 37.67 88.53 3.09
CA ALA A 2 36.78 88.22 1.97
C ALA A 2 37.47 88.78 0.68
N PRO A 3 36.94 88.65 -0.56
CA PRO A 3 35.63 88.13 -1.01
C PRO A 3 35.68 87.25 -2.30
N ALA A 4 34.52 87.09 -2.97
CA ALA A 4 34.21 87.27 -4.42
C ALA A 4 35.32 87.22 -5.52
N GLN A 5 35.07 86.98 -6.83
CA GLN A 5 33.90 86.67 -7.71
C GLN A 5 34.49 86.08 -9.05
N LEU A 6 33.82 85.26 -9.88
CA LEU A 6 32.72 85.50 -10.85
C LEU A 6 33.13 86.39 -12.07
N VAL A 7 32.58 86.10 -13.27
CA VAL A 7 32.65 86.82 -14.58
C VAL A 7 33.82 86.43 -15.51
N THR A 8 33.75 86.33 -16.86
CA THR A 8 32.73 86.00 -17.92
C THR A 8 33.50 85.87 -19.27
N TRP A 9 32.81 85.45 -20.35
CA TRP A 9 33.06 85.64 -21.81
C TRP A 9 33.55 84.40 -22.61
N VAL A 10 33.10 84.05 -23.84
CA VAL A 10 31.86 84.18 -24.66
C VAL A 10 32.20 84.39 -26.17
N LEU A 11 31.46 83.70 -27.06
CA LEU A 11 31.51 83.70 -28.55
C LEU A 11 32.71 82.93 -29.19
N LEU A 12 32.57 82.00 -30.18
CA LEU A 12 31.91 81.94 -31.53
C LEU A 12 32.89 82.39 -32.63
N ALA A 13 33.14 81.73 -33.77
CA ALA A 13 32.65 80.47 -34.40
C ALA A 13 33.87 79.73 -35.06
N THR A 14 33.83 78.64 -35.84
CA THR A 14 32.82 77.71 -36.45
C THR A 14 33.53 76.31 -36.57
N CYS A 15 33.15 75.22 -37.28
CA CYS A 15 32.13 74.90 -38.29
C CYS A 15 31.73 73.39 -38.27
N LEU A 16 31.07 72.94 -39.34
CA LEU A 16 30.55 71.59 -39.65
C LEU A 16 31.61 70.49 -39.87
N GLY A 17 31.37 69.28 -39.36
CA GLY A 17 32.08 68.06 -39.81
C GLY A 17 31.81 66.76 -39.05
N GLY A 18 30.95 65.89 -39.59
CA GLY A 18 30.93 64.43 -39.30
C GLY A 18 30.19 63.93 -38.04
N LEU A 19 29.00 63.35 -38.24
CA LEU A 19 28.43 62.39 -37.28
C LEU A 19 29.10 61.02 -37.47
N HIS A 20 29.48 60.35 -36.37
CA HIS A 20 29.27 58.91 -36.16
C HIS A 20 29.61 58.53 -34.71
N VAL A 21 28.66 58.71 -33.79
CA VAL A 21 28.74 58.16 -32.42
C VAL A 21 28.04 56.81 -32.40
N ALA A 22 28.78 55.73 -32.11
CA ALA A 22 28.21 54.41 -31.92
C ALA A 22 27.46 54.34 -30.59
N ALA A 23 26.14 54.21 -30.63
CA ALA A 23 25.30 54.12 -29.43
C ALA A 23 25.42 52.75 -28.76
N ALA A 24 26.44 52.59 -27.90
CA ALA A 24 26.59 51.44 -27.02
C ALA A 24 25.46 51.42 -25.98
N ARG A 25 24.34 50.76 -26.32
CA ARG A 25 23.21 50.54 -25.41
C ARG A 25 23.66 49.68 -24.23
N SER A 26 23.84 50.30 -23.07
CA SER A 26 23.90 49.57 -21.80
C SER A 26 22.58 48.83 -21.60
N LYS A 27 22.64 47.49 -21.53
CA LYS A 27 21.50 46.69 -21.08
C LYS A 27 21.15 47.15 -19.65
N PRO A 28 19.86 47.33 -19.31
CA PRO A 28 19.48 47.77 -17.98
C PRO A 28 19.93 46.73 -16.95
N LEU A 29 20.50 47.18 -15.83
CA LEU A 29 21.04 46.32 -14.75
C LEU A 29 20.03 45.23 -14.30
N ARG A 30 18.74 45.55 -14.39
CA ARG A 30 17.61 44.66 -14.10
C ARG A 30 17.63 43.38 -14.96
N GLU A 31 18.12 43.41 -16.19
CA GLU A 31 18.18 42.24 -17.09
C GLU A 31 19.31 41.27 -16.71
N LEU A 32 20.44 41.78 -16.20
CA LEU A 32 21.60 40.96 -15.78
C LEU A 32 21.24 40.03 -14.61
N LEU A 33 20.50 40.54 -13.62
CA LEU A 33 20.04 39.78 -12.44
C LEU A 33 19.09 38.62 -12.78
N HIS A 34 18.47 38.58 -13.97
CA HIS A 34 17.57 37.49 -14.38
C HIS A 34 18.31 36.29 -15.00
N SER A 35 19.64 36.36 -15.14
CA SER A 35 20.45 35.28 -15.71
C SER A 35 21.13 34.37 -14.67
N GLN A 36 21.15 34.77 -13.40
CA GLN A 36 21.78 34.01 -12.33
C GLN A 36 21.06 32.68 -12.11
N THR A 37 21.85 31.59 -12.05
CA THR A 37 21.40 30.23 -11.77
C THR A 37 21.96 29.83 -10.42
N ASP A 38 21.09 29.59 -9.45
CA ASP A 38 21.48 29.16 -8.10
C ASP A 38 21.54 27.63 -8.03
N THR A 39 22.17 27.11 -6.97
CA THR A 39 22.25 25.68 -6.66
C THR A 39 21.94 25.45 -5.19
N TRP A 40 21.03 24.53 -4.88
CA TRP A 40 20.58 24.22 -3.53
C TRP A 40 20.71 22.72 -3.24
N THR A 41 21.14 22.38 -2.03
CA THR A 41 21.19 21.00 -1.52
C THR A 41 20.19 20.81 -0.40
N GLY A 42 19.63 19.61 -0.31
CA GLY A 42 18.62 19.28 0.70
C GLY A 42 18.08 17.86 0.57
N THR A 43 16.99 17.62 1.30
CA THR A 43 16.17 16.41 1.21
C THR A 43 14.95 16.67 0.33
N ALA A 44 14.75 15.82 -0.67
CA ALA A 44 13.54 15.79 -1.49
C ALA A 44 12.31 15.44 -0.65
N ILE A 45 11.19 16.10 -0.97
CA ILE A 45 9.84 15.78 -0.53
C ILE A 45 9.04 15.71 -1.83
N VAL A 46 8.80 14.50 -2.33
CA VAL A 46 7.99 14.26 -3.52
C VAL A 46 6.56 14.01 -3.04
N ILE A 47 5.64 14.87 -3.49
CA ILE A 47 4.21 14.70 -3.26
C ILE A 47 3.60 14.35 -4.62
N SER A 48 2.85 13.24 -4.66
CA SER A 48 2.12 12.84 -5.86
C SER A 48 0.66 13.27 -5.70
N LYS A 49 0.08 13.80 -6.78
CA LYS A 49 -1.34 14.03 -6.94
C LYS A 49 -1.85 13.04 -7.99
N ASP A 50 -2.79 12.21 -7.54
CA ASP A 50 -3.61 11.32 -8.36
C ASP A 50 -5.06 11.83 -8.22
N MET A 51 -5.72 12.07 -9.35
CA MET A 51 -7.16 12.36 -9.40
C MET A 51 -7.77 11.51 -10.50
N LEU A 52 -8.93 10.91 -10.21
CA LEU A 52 -9.64 10.02 -11.11
C LEU A 52 -9.91 10.66 -12.49
N GLY A 53 -9.13 10.25 -13.50
CA GLY A 53 -9.24 10.70 -14.89
C GLY A 53 -8.18 11.71 -15.34
N GLU A 54 -7.33 12.21 -14.45
CA GLU A 54 -6.18 13.08 -14.75
C GLU A 54 -4.86 12.28 -14.71
N PRO A 55 -3.77 12.74 -15.37
CA PRO A 55 -2.47 12.10 -15.28
C PRO A 55 -1.75 12.39 -13.95
N ASP A 56 -1.00 11.41 -13.42
CA ASP A 56 -0.13 11.54 -12.25
C ASP A 56 0.73 12.81 -12.27
N GLU A 57 0.41 13.77 -11.39
CA GLU A 57 1.22 14.97 -11.20
C GLU A 57 2.18 14.78 -10.01
N ARG A 58 3.48 14.98 -10.22
CA ARG A 58 4.50 14.89 -9.16
C ARG A 58 5.12 16.25 -8.90
N LEU A 59 4.87 16.80 -7.72
CA LEU A 59 5.57 17.96 -7.22
C LEU A 59 6.82 17.54 -6.45
N LEU A 60 7.91 18.27 -6.68
CA LEU A 60 9.12 18.18 -5.88
C LEU A 60 9.24 19.42 -5.00
N THR A 61 9.23 19.22 -3.68
CA THR A 61 9.71 20.22 -2.72
C THR A 61 11.11 19.81 -2.25
N LEU A 62 11.99 20.79 -2.05
CA LEU A 62 13.29 20.60 -1.39
C LEU A 62 13.22 21.17 0.02
N ARG A 63 13.42 20.33 1.04
CA ARG A 63 13.81 20.79 2.37
C ARG A 63 15.32 20.96 2.39
N THR A 64 15.79 22.18 2.20
CA THR A 64 17.22 22.54 2.13
C THR A 64 17.99 22.16 3.40
N ASP A 65 19.32 22.14 3.32
CA ASP A 65 20.21 21.95 4.48
C ASP A 65 20.04 23.01 5.60
N GLN A 66 19.36 24.13 5.30
CA GLN A 66 18.99 25.17 6.27
C GLN A 66 17.59 24.95 6.87
N GLY A 67 16.96 23.80 6.64
CA GLY A 67 15.60 23.49 7.08
C GLY A 67 14.48 24.21 6.30
N ARG A 68 14.81 25.12 5.38
CA ARG A 68 13.84 25.86 4.56
C ARG A 68 13.24 24.94 3.50
N HIS A 69 11.92 25.01 3.33
CA HIS A 69 11.19 24.36 2.24
C HIS A 69 11.24 25.26 0.98
N MET A 70 11.29 24.64 -0.19
CA MET A 70 11.35 25.30 -1.50
C MET A 70 10.63 24.44 -2.54
N HIS A 71 9.53 24.94 -3.11
CA HIS A 71 8.86 24.32 -4.26
C HIS A 71 9.80 24.35 -5.47
N VAL A 72 10.19 23.16 -5.96
CA VAL A 72 11.01 22.96 -7.17
C VAL A 72 10.09 22.62 -8.34
N LEU A 73 9.95 23.57 -9.28
CA LEU A 73 9.29 23.32 -10.55
C LEU A 73 10.20 22.45 -11.43
N ALA A 74 9.93 21.15 -11.40
CA ALA A 74 10.52 20.12 -12.25
C ALA A 74 9.43 19.54 -13.16
N ASN A 75 9.75 19.23 -14.41
CA ASN A 75 8.87 18.41 -15.24
C ASN A 75 9.03 16.91 -14.89
N THR A 76 8.13 16.07 -15.39
CA THR A 76 8.08 14.62 -15.07
C THR A 76 9.38 13.88 -15.36
N SER A 77 10.16 14.28 -16.37
CA SER A 77 11.45 13.65 -16.68
C SER A 77 12.63 14.20 -15.88
N GLN A 78 12.56 15.44 -15.39
CA GLN A 78 13.50 15.98 -14.39
C GLN A 78 13.26 15.38 -13.00
N ALA A 79 12.00 15.09 -12.64
CA ALA A 79 11.61 14.46 -11.38
C ALA A 79 11.64 12.91 -11.43
N ALA A 80 11.93 12.31 -12.58
CA ALA A 80 11.96 10.85 -12.74
C ALA A 80 13.05 10.22 -11.86
N GLY A 81 12.67 9.20 -11.08
CA GLY A 81 13.57 8.55 -10.12
C GLY A 81 13.92 9.40 -8.88
N ILE A 82 13.34 10.59 -8.73
CA ILE A 82 13.36 11.33 -7.46
C ILE A 82 12.20 10.84 -6.58
N LEU A 83 12.51 10.62 -5.30
CA LEU A 83 11.60 10.12 -4.27
C LEU A 83 11.81 10.97 -3.01
N SER A 84 10.84 10.96 -2.09
CA SER A 84 10.96 11.62 -0.79
C SER A 84 12.20 11.13 0.00
N GLY A 85 12.67 11.89 0.98
CA GLY A 85 13.81 11.50 1.83
C GLY A 85 15.19 11.51 1.14
N MET A 86 15.26 11.34 -0.19
CA MET A 86 16.49 11.35 -0.97
C MET A 86 17.24 12.67 -0.77
N ARG A 87 18.57 12.59 -0.65
CA ARG A 87 19.42 13.78 -0.77
C ARG A 87 19.47 14.18 -2.24
N ILE A 88 19.16 15.43 -2.55
CA ILE A 88 19.27 15.95 -3.91
C ILE A 88 19.96 17.31 -3.93
N GLN A 89 20.63 17.59 -5.05
CA GLN A 89 21.07 18.91 -5.43
C GLN A 89 20.19 19.39 -6.60
N VAL A 90 19.65 20.60 -6.51
CA VAL A 90 18.82 21.22 -7.55
C VAL A 90 19.48 22.49 -8.04
N THR A 91 19.64 22.62 -9.36
CA THR A 91 20.29 23.75 -10.02
C THR A 91 19.26 24.41 -10.94
N GLY A 92 19.04 25.71 -10.79
CA GLY A 92 17.89 26.38 -11.43
C GLY A 92 17.79 27.87 -11.13
N ARG A 93 16.60 28.45 -11.35
CA ARG A 93 16.35 29.89 -11.16
C ARG A 93 15.04 30.12 -10.42
N TRP A 94 15.04 31.06 -9.49
CA TRP A 94 13.79 31.56 -8.89
C TRP A 94 12.92 32.20 -9.97
N ARG A 95 11.70 31.69 -10.13
CA ARG A 95 10.62 32.46 -10.76
C ARG A 95 10.13 33.42 -9.71
N GLN A 96 10.35 34.71 -9.92
CA GLN A 96 9.56 35.71 -9.21
C GLN A 96 8.08 35.39 -9.46
N ALA A 97 7.28 35.38 -8.39
CA ALA A 97 5.83 35.38 -8.54
C ALA A 97 5.47 36.50 -9.52
N ARG A 98 4.95 36.14 -10.70
CA ARG A 98 4.57 37.12 -11.72
C ARG A 98 3.38 37.84 -11.15
N ALA A 99 3.60 39.04 -10.59
CA ALA A 99 2.58 39.82 -9.91
C ALA A 99 1.31 39.82 -10.77
N VAL A 100 0.28 39.14 -10.27
CA VAL A 100 -1.00 39.00 -10.96
C VAL A 100 -1.69 40.34 -10.81
N ALA A 101 -1.34 41.27 -11.70
CA ALA A 101 -1.91 42.60 -11.77
C ALA A 101 -3.41 42.44 -11.91
N SER A 102 -4.12 42.77 -10.83
CA SER A 102 -5.52 42.44 -10.64
C SER A 102 -6.38 43.19 -11.66
N SER A 103 -6.95 42.46 -12.63
CA SER A 103 -8.11 42.92 -13.40
C SER A 103 -9.38 42.79 -12.55
N ILE A 104 -9.36 43.48 -11.40
CA ILE A 104 -10.52 43.74 -10.56
C ILE A 104 -10.73 45.24 -10.71
N ASP A 105 -11.79 45.63 -11.40
CA ASP A 105 -11.98 47.02 -11.85
C ASP A 105 -12.11 48.02 -10.68
N GLU A 106 -11.54 49.22 -10.88
CA GLU A 106 -11.56 50.30 -9.89
C GLU A 106 -12.95 50.92 -9.74
N ALA A 107 -13.47 50.99 -8.51
CA ALA A 107 -14.73 51.69 -8.22
C ALA A 107 -14.84 52.24 -6.77
N ALA A 108 -13.80 52.89 -6.22
CA ALA A 108 -13.94 53.74 -5.01
C ALA A 108 -12.79 54.76 -4.78
N ASP A 109 -13.10 56.03 -5.06
CA ASP A 109 -12.69 57.30 -4.39
C ASP A 109 -11.34 57.45 -3.62
N ASP A 110 -10.46 58.26 -4.20
CA ASP A 110 -9.74 59.41 -3.61
C ASP A 110 -9.74 59.62 -2.07
N ARG A 111 -8.58 59.47 -1.39
CA ARG A 111 -7.77 60.63 -0.89
C ARG A 111 -6.54 60.33 -0.04
N SER A 112 -5.59 61.27 -0.14
CA SER A 112 -4.50 61.60 0.80
C SER A 112 -3.32 60.62 0.89
N GLY A 113 -2.10 61.18 0.98
CA GLY A 113 -0.85 60.42 1.05
C GLY A 113 0.02 60.83 2.24
N GLY A 114 1.04 60.02 2.55
CA GLY A 114 1.93 60.25 3.69
C GLY A 114 3.33 59.65 3.50
N ALA A 115 4.34 60.46 3.82
CA ALA A 115 5.76 60.18 4.06
C ALA A 115 6.34 58.80 3.64
N ALA A 116 7.28 58.82 2.69
CA ALA A 116 8.19 57.70 2.45
C ALA A 116 9.23 57.58 3.59
N GLY A 117 9.08 56.56 4.44
CA GLY A 117 10.08 56.16 5.42
C GLY A 117 11.05 55.12 4.83
N GLY A 118 12.34 55.47 4.71
CA GLY A 118 13.34 54.56 4.19
C GLY A 118 13.76 53.50 5.22
N ALA A 119 13.19 52.29 5.12
CA ALA A 119 13.71 51.11 5.78
C ALA A 119 14.61 50.33 4.81
N GLU A 120 15.90 50.23 5.12
CA GLU A 120 16.87 49.48 4.33
C GLU A 120 16.66 47.97 4.57
N ALA A 121 15.81 47.36 3.74
CA ALA A 121 15.48 45.95 3.85
C ALA A 121 16.73 45.09 3.60
N ALA A 122 17.11 44.26 4.57
CA ALA A 122 18.05 43.17 4.36
C ALA A 122 17.59 42.34 3.16
N ALA A 123 18.54 41.90 2.32
CA ALA A 123 18.27 41.35 0.98
C ALA A 123 17.48 40.03 0.99
N GLY A 124 16.17 40.13 1.21
CA GLY A 124 15.23 39.02 1.21
C GLY A 124 15.20 38.36 -0.17
N GLN A 125 15.49 37.06 -0.21
CA GLN A 125 15.29 36.26 -1.42
C GLN A 125 13.81 36.33 -1.84
N PRO A 126 13.51 36.44 -3.14
CA PRO A 126 12.14 36.60 -3.61
C PRO A 126 11.30 35.39 -3.23
N ALA A 127 10.12 35.63 -2.65
CA ALA A 127 9.09 34.63 -2.55
C ALA A 127 8.65 34.20 -3.97
N GLY A 128 8.76 32.91 -4.24
CA GLY A 128 8.42 32.30 -5.52
C GLY A 128 8.86 30.84 -5.60
N SER A 129 8.63 30.21 -6.74
CA SER A 129 8.98 28.81 -7.00
C SER A 129 10.27 28.67 -7.82
N PHE A 130 11.00 27.58 -7.63
CA PHE A 130 12.35 27.40 -8.18
C PHE A 130 12.30 26.57 -9.47
N GLN A 131 12.46 27.21 -10.64
CA GLN A 131 12.48 26.53 -11.93
C GLN A 131 13.78 25.77 -12.13
N VAL A 132 13.70 24.45 -12.03
CA VAL A 132 14.87 23.59 -12.11
C VAL A 132 15.35 23.44 -13.55
N HIS A 133 16.67 23.45 -13.71
CA HIS A 133 17.36 23.14 -14.97
C HIS A 133 17.95 21.73 -14.88
N ALA A 134 18.57 21.37 -13.75
CA ALA A 134 19.09 20.04 -13.48
C ALA A 134 18.84 19.61 -12.02
N ILE A 135 18.58 18.32 -11.81
CA ILE A 135 18.52 17.68 -10.49
C ILE A 135 19.58 16.58 -10.46
N THR A 136 20.37 16.53 -9.40
CA THR A 136 21.31 15.44 -9.12
C THR A 136 20.84 14.69 -7.89
N ALA A 137 20.51 13.41 -8.08
CA ALA A 137 20.15 12.49 -7.01
C ALA A 137 21.42 11.98 -6.30
N HIS A 138 21.50 12.19 -4.99
CA HIS A 138 22.48 11.57 -4.12
C HIS A 138 21.79 10.50 -3.28
N TRP A 139 21.77 9.27 -3.77
CA TRP A 139 21.47 8.14 -2.92
C TRP A 139 22.53 8.07 -1.81
N PRO A 140 22.15 7.98 -0.52
CA PRO A 140 23.12 7.63 0.52
C PRO A 140 23.66 6.24 0.17
N ASP A 141 25.00 6.09 0.11
CA ASP A 141 25.69 5.01 -0.59
C ASP A 141 24.91 3.69 -0.59
N SER A 142 24.51 3.26 -1.79
CA SER A 142 23.69 2.08 -2.02
C SER A 142 24.47 0.79 -1.76
N ARG A 143 24.81 0.57 -0.48
CA ARG A 143 25.22 -0.74 0.04
C ARG A 143 24.14 -1.72 -0.39
N PRO A 144 24.43 -2.71 -1.25
CA PRO A 144 23.45 -3.74 -1.55
C PRO A 144 23.07 -4.39 -0.23
N MET A 145 21.77 -4.38 0.11
CA MET A 145 21.27 -5.09 1.28
C MET A 145 21.78 -6.53 1.17
N PRO A 146 22.58 -7.03 2.13
CA PRO A 146 23.06 -8.39 2.05
C PRO A 146 21.83 -9.29 2.12
N LEU A 147 21.57 -10.04 1.04
CA LEU A 147 20.61 -11.14 1.05
C LEU A 147 21.07 -12.12 2.13
N GLN A 148 20.49 -12.01 3.31
CA GLN A 148 20.81 -12.89 4.43
C GLN A 148 20.27 -14.27 4.07
N SER A 149 21.16 -15.12 3.58
CA SER A 149 20.93 -16.55 3.47
C SER A 149 20.86 -17.13 4.89
N ILE A 150 19.70 -16.97 5.52
CA ILE A 150 19.40 -17.58 6.82
C ILE A 150 19.40 -19.09 6.61
N SER A 151 20.52 -19.73 6.96
CA SER A 151 20.61 -21.18 7.06
C SER A 151 19.53 -21.66 8.02
N ALA A 152 18.63 -22.52 7.56
CA ALA A 152 17.59 -23.07 8.41
C ALA A 152 18.23 -23.98 9.48
N GLU A 153 17.94 -23.69 10.74
CA GLU A 153 18.31 -24.57 11.87
C GLU A 153 17.77 -26.00 11.61
N PRO A 154 18.61 -27.05 11.67
CA PRO A 154 18.26 -28.38 11.20
C PRO A 154 17.35 -29.13 12.20
N GLY A 155 16.05 -28.86 12.12
CA GLY A 155 15.02 -29.57 12.87
C GLY A 155 14.87 -31.04 12.47
N ASN A 156 15.64 -31.93 13.14
CA ASN A 156 15.51 -33.39 13.19
C ASN A 156 15.13 -34.11 11.87
N ALA A 157 16.15 -34.51 11.12
CA ALA A 157 15.98 -35.34 9.92
C ALA A 157 15.40 -36.73 10.23
N VAL A 158 14.51 -37.22 9.35
CA VAL A 158 14.07 -38.62 9.26
C VAL A 158 14.65 -39.21 7.97
N VAL A 159 15.26 -40.39 8.05
CA VAL A 159 16.04 -40.97 6.95
C VAL A 159 15.22 -41.98 6.13
N ALA A 160 15.23 -41.85 4.81
CA ALA A 160 14.82 -42.90 3.87
C ALA A 160 15.63 -42.82 2.57
N ALA A 161 15.84 -43.97 1.90
CA ALA A 161 16.73 -44.11 0.75
C ALA A 161 16.16 -43.58 -0.58
N ALA A 162 17.03 -43.41 -1.57
CA ALA A 162 16.71 -42.85 -2.89
C ALA A 162 16.89 -43.86 -4.03
N THR A 163 16.11 -43.69 -5.11
CA THR A 163 16.36 -44.25 -6.45
C THR A 163 15.74 -43.36 -7.53
N ALA A 164 16.32 -43.43 -8.74
CA ALA A 164 15.88 -42.79 -10.00
C ALA A 164 15.85 -41.25 -10.03
N GLY A 165 16.63 -40.67 -10.96
CA GLY A 165 16.44 -39.29 -11.45
C GLY A 165 16.53 -38.18 -10.41
N THR A 166 17.72 -37.94 -9.82
CA THR A 166 17.93 -36.83 -8.88
C THR A 166 17.82 -35.47 -9.56
N VAL A 167 16.59 -34.96 -9.67
CA VAL A 167 16.31 -33.54 -9.84
C VAL A 167 17.01 -32.81 -8.69
N SER A 168 17.87 -31.84 -9.00
CA SER A 168 18.50 -31.02 -7.97
C SER A 168 17.40 -30.42 -7.07
N PRO A 169 17.50 -30.53 -5.73
CA PRO A 169 16.46 -30.02 -4.85
C PRO A 169 16.26 -28.53 -5.14
N ALA A 170 15.00 -28.13 -5.36
CA ALA A 170 14.65 -26.76 -5.73
C ALA A 170 15.29 -25.76 -4.75
N ALA A 171 15.87 -24.68 -5.28
CA ALA A 171 16.65 -23.74 -4.47
C ALA A 171 15.79 -23.24 -3.30
N ALA A 172 16.31 -23.37 -2.07
CA ALA A 172 15.56 -23.06 -0.87
C ALA A 172 15.09 -21.61 -0.89
N ALA A 173 13.77 -21.41 -0.71
CA ALA A 173 13.14 -20.10 -0.73
C ALA A 173 13.83 -19.16 0.29
N THR A 174 14.40 -18.06 -0.21
CA THR A 174 15.14 -17.12 0.64
C THR A 174 14.16 -16.25 1.44
N LEU A 175 14.55 -15.81 2.64
CA LEU A 175 13.77 -14.82 3.37
C LEU A 175 14.18 -13.43 2.89
N SER A 176 13.24 -12.69 2.31
CA SER A 176 13.43 -11.33 1.81
C SER A 176 12.73 -10.34 2.74
N THR A 177 13.43 -9.28 3.13
CA THR A 177 12.92 -8.24 4.02
C THR A 177 13.60 -6.93 3.68
N ASN A 178 12.85 -5.84 3.63
CA ASN A 178 13.40 -4.51 3.40
C ASN A 178 13.88 -3.87 4.70
N GLY A 179 14.67 -2.80 4.56
CA GLY A 179 14.99 -1.92 5.68
C GLY A 179 13.73 -1.21 6.18
N LEU A 180 13.61 -1.08 7.51
CA LEU A 180 12.50 -0.40 8.17
C LEU A 180 12.52 1.10 7.81
N VAL A 181 11.42 1.63 7.27
CA VAL A 181 11.34 3.05 6.85
C VAL A 181 11.50 4.00 8.04
N ALA A 182 10.72 3.76 9.10
CA ALA A 182 10.73 4.55 10.33
C ALA A 182 10.38 3.66 11.54
N ALA A 183 11.20 3.73 12.60
CA ALA A 183 10.90 3.07 13.87
C ALA A 183 9.96 3.93 14.75
N GLU A 184 10.23 5.23 14.80
CA GLU A 184 9.39 6.22 15.46
C GLU A 184 8.88 7.18 14.37
N LEU A 185 7.58 7.15 14.12
CA LEU A 185 6.90 7.94 13.09
C LEU A 185 6.52 9.30 13.69
N SER A 186 7.49 10.22 13.74
CA SER A 186 7.30 11.57 14.28
C SER A 186 6.48 12.46 13.36
N VAL A 187 5.23 12.71 13.75
CA VAL A 187 4.23 13.47 12.98
C VAL A 187 3.77 14.72 13.75
N LEU A 188 3.53 15.80 13.01
CA LEU A 188 2.83 16.98 13.47
C LEU A 188 1.48 17.02 12.74
N VAL A 189 0.42 16.55 13.41
CA VAL A 189 -0.94 16.60 12.84
C VAL A 189 -1.47 18.02 12.99
N ILE A 190 -1.92 18.61 11.89
CA ILE A 190 -2.39 20.00 11.80
C ILE A 190 -3.87 20.00 11.39
N PRO A 191 -4.80 20.22 12.34
CA PRO A 191 -6.22 20.32 12.03
C PRO A 191 -6.54 21.68 11.38
N ILE A 192 -6.92 21.68 10.09
CA ILE A 192 -7.18 22.90 9.31
C ILE A 192 -8.68 23.26 9.28
N VAL A 193 -8.97 24.50 9.66
CA VAL A 193 -10.29 25.11 9.66
C VAL A 193 -10.34 26.20 8.59
N ALA A 194 -10.80 25.83 7.39
CA ALA A 194 -11.10 26.79 6.34
C ALA A 194 -12.37 27.58 6.72
N ALA A 195 -12.22 28.87 7.01
CA ALA A 195 -13.35 29.72 7.41
C ALA A 195 -13.28 31.16 6.87
N THR A 196 -14.45 31.80 6.76
CA THR A 196 -14.58 33.25 6.52
C THR A 196 -14.21 34.05 7.78
N SER A 197 -14.08 35.38 7.64
CA SER A 197 -14.00 36.32 8.78
C SER A 197 -15.10 36.11 9.81
N ASP A 198 -16.28 35.76 9.33
CA ASP A 198 -17.53 35.66 10.09
C ASP A 198 -17.73 34.23 10.65
N GLY A 199 -16.68 33.40 10.57
CA GLY A 199 -16.63 32.04 11.11
C GLY A 199 -17.38 30.97 10.31
N GLN A 200 -17.95 31.31 9.14
CA GLN A 200 -18.62 30.35 8.26
C GLN A 200 -17.61 29.44 7.55
N ALA A 201 -18.02 28.24 7.14
CA ALA A 201 -17.18 27.37 6.30
C ALA A 201 -16.89 28.03 4.94
N CYS A 202 -15.72 27.75 4.37
CA CYS A 202 -15.42 28.16 3.00
C CYS A 202 -16.18 27.33 1.96
N PRO A 203 -16.46 27.86 0.76
CA PRO A 203 -17.15 27.13 -0.30
C PRO A 203 -16.46 25.78 -0.61
N GLY A 204 -17.23 24.70 -0.65
CA GLY A 204 -16.71 23.33 -0.84
C GLY A 204 -16.13 22.67 0.42
N THR A 205 -16.07 23.37 1.55
CA THR A 205 -15.54 22.85 2.83
C THR A 205 -16.62 22.77 3.91
N GLN A 206 -16.27 22.20 5.06
CA GLN A 206 -17.09 22.22 6.27
C GLN A 206 -16.23 22.64 7.48
N LEU A 207 -16.87 23.26 8.47
CA LEU A 207 -16.25 23.46 9.79
C LEU A 207 -15.98 22.09 10.45
N PRO A 208 -14.95 21.99 11.32
CA PRO A 208 -14.66 20.74 12.01
C PRO A 208 -15.76 20.38 13.01
N SER A 209 -16.10 19.09 13.06
CA SER A 209 -17.00 18.51 14.06
C SER A 209 -16.29 18.10 15.36
N LEU A 210 -14.96 18.17 15.38
CA LEU A 210 -14.10 17.69 16.47
C LEU A 210 -13.18 18.79 17.00
N SER A 211 -12.87 18.76 18.29
CA SER A 211 -11.78 19.52 18.91
C SER A 211 -10.42 18.84 18.68
N ALA A 212 -9.31 19.57 18.87
CA ALA A 212 -7.97 18.97 18.82
C ALA A 212 -7.79 17.81 19.82
N GLU A 213 -8.49 17.86 20.97
CA GLU A 213 -8.47 16.75 21.95
C GLU A 213 -9.21 15.51 21.45
N GLN A 214 -10.29 15.68 20.67
CA GLN A 214 -10.92 14.55 19.98
C GLN A 214 -10.01 13.99 18.87
N VAL A 215 -9.28 14.85 18.13
CA VAL A 215 -8.29 14.40 17.14
C VAL A 215 -7.12 13.67 17.83
N ARG A 216 -6.67 14.09 19.02
CA ARG A 216 -5.68 13.32 19.82
C ARG A 216 -6.15 11.90 20.11
N ARG A 217 -7.44 11.68 20.42
CA ARG A 217 -8.03 10.33 20.60
C ARG A 217 -8.21 9.53 19.30
N VAL A 218 -8.04 10.13 18.13
CA VAL A 218 -8.03 9.46 16.81
C VAL A 218 -6.59 9.14 16.37
N VAL A 219 -5.64 10.01 16.70
CA VAL A 219 -4.24 9.90 16.26
C VAL A 219 -3.38 9.10 17.25
N LEU A 220 -3.45 9.42 18.54
CA LEU A 220 -2.52 8.93 19.56
C LEU A 220 -3.11 7.74 20.31
N GLU A 221 -2.38 6.62 20.33
CA GLU A 221 -2.82 5.39 20.99
C GLU A 221 -2.98 5.58 22.51
N GLU A 222 -2.09 6.36 23.15
CA GLU A 222 -2.15 6.63 24.59
C GLU A 222 -3.45 7.36 24.99
N SER A 223 -4.05 8.11 24.08
CA SER A 223 -5.29 8.87 24.28
C SER A 223 -6.56 8.01 24.05
N ASN A 224 -6.44 6.80 23.48
CA ASN A 224 -7.56 5.89 23.21
C ASN A 224 -7.09 4.42 23.13
N PRO A 225 -6.59 3.83 24.23
CA PRO A 225 -5.90 2.53 24.22
C PRO A 225 -6.81 1.31 23.95
N GLY A 226 -8.13 1.50 23.88
CA GLY A 226 -9.11 0.47 23.54
C GLY A 226 -9.68 0.59 22.12
N GLY A 227 -9.25 1.58 21.33
CA GLY A 227 -9.79 1.89 20.01
C GLY A 227 -8.79 1.72 18.86
N ALA A 228 -9.32 1.75 17.64
CA ALA A 228 -8.52 2.06 16.47
C ALA A 228 -8.06 3.52 16.56
N THR A 229 -6.76 3.72 16.37
CA THR A 229 -6.09 5.02 16.30
C THR A 229 -4.97 4.91 15.28
N VAL A 230 -4.49 6.03 14.75
CA VAL A 230 -3.36 6.03 13.82
C VAL A 230 -2.13 5.33 14.45
N GLY A 231 -1.82 5.67 15.71
CA GLY A 231 -0.76 5.01 16.48
C GLY A 231 -0.98 3.52 16.72
N SER A 232 -2.19 3.10 17.10
CA SER A 232 -2.49 1.68 17.35
C SER A 232 -2.54 0.87 16.05
N THR A 233 -2.85 1.49 14.92
CA THR A 233 -2.75 0.90 13.58
C THR A 233 -1.30 0.69 13.17
N TYR A 234 -0.46 1.75 13.19
CA TYR A 234 0.97 1.60 12.88
C TYR A 234 1.66 0.60 13.81
N ARG A 235 1.36 0.62 15.12
CA ARG A 235 1.94 -0.33 16.07
C ARG A 235 1.52 -1.77 15.77
N GLN A 236 0.24 -2.05 15.55
CA GLN A 236 -0.23 -3.42 15.33
C GLN A 236 0.22 -3.98 13.98
N CYS A 237 0.03 -3.21 12.89
CA CYS A 237 0.33 -3.64 11.54
C CYS A 237 1.84 -3.76 11.25
N SER A 238 2.69 -3.12 12.06
CA SER A 238 4.15 -3.26 12.02
C SER A 238 4.72 -4.29 13.00
N HIS A 239 3.88 -4.97 13.79
CA HIS A 239 4.29 -5.81 14.92
C HIS A 239 5.18 -5.08 15.95
N GLY A 240 4.88 -3.80 16.19
CA GLY A 240 5.61 -2.93 17.11
C GLY A 240 6.89 -2.30 16.55
N LYS A 241 7.25 -2.56 15.28
CA LYS A 241 8.43 -1.99 14.63
C LYS A 241 8.33 -0.49 14.39
N THR A 242 7.13 0.02 14.08
CA THR A 242 6.84 1.44 13.82
C THR A 242 5.83 1.93 14.85
N ARG A 243 6.12 3.06 15.51
CA ARG A 243 5.30 3.65 16.57
C ARG A 243 4.99 5.12 16.29
N LEU A 244 3.73 5.54 16.46
CA LEU A 244 3.32 6.94 16.53
C LEU A 244 2.69 7.14 17.92
N THR A 245 3.24 8.07 18.69
CA THR A 245 2.99 8.19 20.14
C THR A 245 2.92 9.64 20.59
N ALA A 246 2.29 9.90 21.73
CA ALA A 246 2.32 11.22 22.37
C ALA A 246 3.74 11.69 22.76
N ALA A 247 4.74 10.79 22.74
CA ALA A 247 6.15 11.12 23.03
C ALA A 247 6.97 11.47 21.77
N ASN A 248 6.52 11.09 20.57
CA ASN A 248 7.22 11.34 19.31
C ASN A 248 6.46 12.25 18.34
N SER A 249 5.17 12.49 18.59
CA SER A 249 4.23 13.18 17.70
C SER A 249 3.31 14.13 18.47
N LEU A 250 2.75 15.11 17.76
CA LEU A 250 1.87 16.12 18.32
C LEU A 250 0.64 16.35 17.42
N VAL A 251 -0.51 16.59 18.05
CA VAL A 251 -1.68 17.19 17.39
C VAL A 251 -1.75 18.66 17.82
N ALA A 252 -1.53 19.55 16.86
CA ALA A 252 -1.59 21.00 17.06
C ALA A 252 -3.02 21.47 17.38
N ASP A 253 -3.15 22.67 17.92
CA ASP A 253 -4.45 23.31 18.08
C ASP A 253 -4.96 23.82 16.72
N PRO A 254 -6.29 23.91 16.50
CA PRO A 254 -6.85 24.07 15.16
C PRO A 254 -6.41 25.36 14.46
N VAL A 255 -5.81 25.23 13.28
CA VAL A 255 -5.39 26.38 12.48
C VAL A 255 -6.58 26.90 11.69
N ARG A 256 -6.98 28.14 11.97
CA ARG A 256 -7.95 28.86 11.12
C ARG A 256 -7.22 29.50 9.95
N LEU A 257 -7.64 29.16 8.74
CA LEU A 257 -7.17 29.78 7.50
C LEU A 257 -8.34 30.48 6.78
N PRO A 258 -8.09 31.63 6.12
CA PRO A 258 -9.08 32.27 5.26
C PRO A 258 -9.40 31.39 4.04
N CYS A 259 -10.52 31.65 3.37
CA CYS A 259 -10.94 30.86 2.20
C CYS A 259 -10.01 30.98 0.98
N ASN A 260 -9.21 32.03 0.92
CA ASN A 260 -8.13 32.22 -0.05
C ASN A 260 -6.98 32.99 0.59
N GLY A 261 -5.81 32.92 -0.01
CA GLY A 261 -4.60 33.58 0.48
C GLY A 261 -3.46 33.53 -0.52
N THR A 262 -2.23 33.70 -0.04
CA THR A 262 -1.02 33.58 -0.86
C THR A 262 0.14 33.09 0.01
N SER A 263 0.79 32.00 -0.39
CA SER A 263 1.93 31.39 0.30
C SER A 263 3.11 31.38 -0.66
N PHE A 264 4.27 31.89 -0.21
CA PHE A 264 5.47 32.06 -1.05
C PHE A 264 5.23 32.74 -2.42
N GLY A 265 4.22 33.62 -2.51
CA GLY A 265 3.86 34.31 -3.75
C GLY A 265 2.96 33.51 -4.71
N VAL A 266 2.57 32.29 -4.34
CA VAL A 266 1.56 31.48 -5.05
C VAL A 266 0.18 31.73 -4.41
N PRO A 267 -0.81 32.24 -5.15
CA PRO A 267 -2.17 32.42 -4.65
C PRO A 267 -2.89 31.07 -4.52
N TRP A 268 -3.76 30.94 -3.52
CA TRP A 268 -4.50 29.70 -3.25
C TRP A 268 -5.93 29.95 -2.76
N THR A 269 -6.83 28.99 -2.95
CA THR A 269 -8.22 28.98 -2.46
C THR A 269 -8.68 27.58 -2.06
N PHE A 270 -9.52 27.49 -1.03
CA PHE A 270 -10.18 26.24 -0.63
C PHE A 270 -11.32 25.82 -1.57
N SER A 271 -11.73 26.67 -2.51
CA SER A 271 -12.81 26.41 -3.46
C SER A 271 -12.39 25.59 -4.69
N LYS A 272 -11.27 24.86 -4.61
CA LYS A 272 -10.57 24.18 -5.70
C LYS A 272 -9.77 22.98 -5.20
N CYS A 273 -9.36 22.13 -6.15
CA CYS A 273 -8.46 21.00 -5.92
C CYS A 273 -7.19 21.07 -6.81
N ASP A 274 -6.77 22.27 -7.24
CA ASP A 274 -5.51 22.42 -7.98
C ASP A 274 -4.33 22.22 -7.03
N PHE A 275 -3.19 21.74 -7.53
CA PHE A 275 -2.10 21.34 -6.61
C PHE A 275 -1.39 22.55 -5.98
N ASP A 276 -1.32 23.69 -6.68
CA ASP A 276 -0.88 24.96 -6.10
C ASP A 276 -1.80 25.43 -4.96
N ASP A 277 -3.11 25.16 -5.01
CA ASP A 277 -4.02 25.47 -3.90
C ASP A 277 -3.71 24.62 -2.66
N PHE A 278 -3.52 23.30 -2.85
CA PHE A 278 -3.15 22.35 -1.79
C PHE A 278 -1.88 22.79 -1.06
N ASN A 279 -0.78 23.01 -1.79
CA ASN A 279 0.47 23.46 -1.18
C ASN A 279 0.31 24.83 -0.53
N GLY A 280 -0.45 25.73 -1.16
CA GLY A 280 -0.68 27.08 -0.67
C GLY A 280 -1.28 27.11 0.73
N TRP A 281 -2.39 26.40 0.97
CA TRP A 281 -2.96 26.33 2.31
C TRP A 281 -2.16 25.41 3.26
N ALA A 282 -1.47 24.39 2.77
CA ALA A 282 -0.61 23.53 3.59
C ALA A 282 0.60 24.30 4.17
N ASP A 283 1.22 25.17 3.35
CA ASP A 283 2.29 26.07 3.77
C ASP A 283 1.79 27.15 4.74
N ALA A 284 0.60 27.72 4.50
CA ALA A 284 -0.01 28.67 5.43
C ALA A 284 -0.33 28.00 6.79
N ALA A 285 -0.77 26.74 6.77
CA ALA A 285 -1.00 25.95 7.97
C ALA A 285 0.30 25.65 8.72
N ASN A 286 1.36 25.26 8.00
CA ASN A 286 2.70 25.07 8.57
C ASN A 286 3.19 26.36 9.25
N GLU A 287 3.14 27.49 8.56
CA GLU A 287 3.59 28.79 9.09
C GLU A 287 2.80 29.20 10.35
N ALA A 288 1.49 28.94 10.38
CA ALA A 288 0.64 29.18 11.54
C ALA A 288 1.02 28.27 12.73
N VAL A 289 1.24 26.97 12.54
CA VAL A 289 1.68 26.08 13.63
C VAL A 289 3.09 26.39 14.09
N GLN A 290 4.02 26.75 13.19
CA GLN A 290 5.36 27.17 13.60
C GLN A 290 5.33 28.42 14.50
N ARG A 291 4.41 29.37 14.27
CA ARG A 291 4.14 30.47 15.21
C ARG A 291 3.62 29.99 16.57
N GLN A 292 2.67 29.04 16.59
CA GLN A 292 2.16 28.45 17.85
C GLN A 292 3.27 27.74 18.64
N LEU A 293 4.06 26.89 17.97
CA LEU A 293 5.14 26.11 18.59
C LEU A 293 6.25 27.02 19.12
N ALA A 294 6.67 28.03 18.35
CA ALA A 294 7.66 29.01 18.78
C ALA A 294 7.18 29.81 20.01
N ALA A 295 5.90 30.20 20.06
CA ALA A 295 5.30 30.85 21.23
C ALA A 295 5.23 29.93 22.47
N ALA A 296 5.09 28.62 22.25
CA ALA A 296 5.12 27.59 23.29
C ALA A 296 6.55 27.14 23.68
N GLY A 297 7.60 27.70 23.08
CA GLY A 297 8.99 27.27 23.31
C GLY A 297 9.32 25.87 22.79
N THR A 298 8.47 25.32 21.93
CA THR A 298 8.56 23.95 21.40
C THR A 298 9.09 23.98 19.96
N SER A 299 9.88 22.98 19.58
CA SER A 299 10.21 22.71 18.18
C SER A 299 10.12 21.22 17.89
N LEU A 300 9.69 20.87 16.67
CA LEU A 300 9.53 19.49 16.23
C LEU A 300 10.15 19.33 14.83
N GLY A 301 11.01 18.32 14.67
CA GLY A 301 11.53 17.89 13.37
C GLY A 301 10.57 16.98 12.58
N SER A 302 9.32 16.90 13.03
CA SER A 302 8.29 15.97 12.55
C SER A 302 7.81 16.27 11.13
N TYR A 303 7.23 15.25 10.50
CA TYR A 303 6.53 15.38 9.22
C TYR A 303 5.15 15.99 9.46
N PRO A 304 4.75 17.08 8.76
CA PRO A 304 3.39 17.60 8.88
C PRO A 304 2.38 16.64 8.25
N ALA A 305 1.21 16.54 8.85
CA ALA A 305 0.05 15.84 8.31
C ALA A 305 -1.20 16.70 8.50
N TRP A 306 -1.68 17.29 7.42
CA TRP A 306 -2.82 18.21 7.45
C TRP A 306 -4.13 17.41 7.38
N VAL A 307 -5.07 17.72 8.27
CA VAL A 307 -6.38 17.06 8.30
C VAL A 307 -7.49 18.08 8.12
N GLY A 308 -8.47 17.78 7.26
CA GLY A 308 -9.53 18.70 6.83
C GLY A 308 -10.93 18.11 6.97
N GLY A 309 -11.91 18.98 7.22
CA GLY A 309 -13.34 18.68 7.12
C GLY A 309 -13.83 17.49 7.96
N SER A 310 -14.51 16.54 7.30
CA SER A 310 -15.13 15.35 7.91
C SER A 310 -14.12 14.30 8.36
N TYR A 311 -12.92 14.26 7.76
CA TYR A 311 -11.97 13.16 7.93
C TYR A 311 -11.14 13.23 9.22
N TRP A 312 -11.25 14.33 10.00
CA TRP A 312 -10.64 14.46 11.33
C TRP A 312 -10.96 13.30 12.28
N GLY A 313 -12.10 12.63 12.08
CA GLY A 313 -12.58 11.52 12.90
C GLY A 313 -12.18 10.11 12.42
N SER A 314 -11.47 9.96 11.31
CA SER A 314 -11.13 8.64 10.75
C SER A 314 -9.66 8.30 10.99
N PRO A 315 -9.34 7.29 11.84
CA PRO A 315 -7.98 6.80 11.97
C PRO A 315 -7.47 6.24 10.65
N GLN A 316 -8.32 5.54 9.90
CA GLN A 316 -7.99 5.00 8.58
C GLN A 316 -7.54 6.06 7.56
N VAL A 317 -8.25 7.18 7.40
CA VAL A 317 -7.84 8.21 6.43
C VAL A 317 -6.51 8.85 6.85
N ILE A 318 -6.32 9.19 8.12
CA ILE A 318 -5.04 9.76 8.58
C ILE A 318 -3.90 8.74 8.45
N THR A 319 -4.20 7.43 8.56
CA THR A 319 -3.24 6.35 8.29
C THR A 319 -2.87 6.25 6.81
N HIS A 320 -3.83 6.46 5.90
CA HIS A 320 -3.61 6.49 4.45
C HIS A 320 -2.65 7.62 4.05
N GLU A 321 -2.94 8.87 4.45
CA GLU A 321 -2.08 10.02 4.15
C GLU A 321 -0.65 9.85 4.69
N LEU A 322 -0.50 9.24 5.86
CA LEU A 322 0.81 8.92 6.44
C LEU A 322 1.51 7.74 5.76
N GLY A 323 0.80 6.87 5.05
CA GLY A 323 1.37 5.82 4.21
C GLY A 323 2.19 6.38 3.05
N HIS A 324 1.77 7.50 2.46
CA HIS A 324 2.58 8.21 1.45
C HIS A 324 3.89 8.77 2.01
N ASN A 325 3.90 9.23 3.27
CA ASN A 325 5.14 9.58 3.98
C ASN A 325 6.05 8.36 4.25
N LEU A 326 5.51 7.14 4.14
CA LEU A 326 6.26 5.87 4.15
C LEU A 326 6.45 5.26 2.74
N PHE A 327 6.37 6.08 1.69
CA PHE A 327 6.61 5.71 0.28
C PHE A 327 5.57 4.74 -0.33
N MET A 328 4.44 4.52 0.33
CA MET A 328 3.39 3.64 -0.19
C MET A 328 2.61 4.38 -1.28
N GLY A 329 2.37 3.69 -2.40
CA GLY A 329 1.42 4.16 -3.42
C GLY A 329 -0.02 3.85 -3.02
N HIS A 330 -0.96 4.17 -3.89
CA HIS A 330 -2.34 3.67 -3.76
C HIS A 330 -2.40 2.14 -3.92
N ALA A 331 -3.36 1.51 -3.26
CA ALA A 331 -3.64 0.08 -3.39
C ALA A 331 -4.97 -0.10 -4.12
N GLY A 332 -4.87 -0.44 -5.39
CA GLY A 332 -5.99 -0.46 -6.31
C GLY A 332 -6.36 -1.83 -6.83
N ALA A 333 -7.33 -1.87 -7.74
CA ALA A 333 -7.70 -3.06 -8.49
C ALA A 333 -7.81 -2.74 -9.99
N GLY A 334 -7.43 -3.71 -10.83
CA GLY A 334 -7.67 -3.59 -12.27
C GLY A 334 -9.17 -3.70 -12.57
N GLY A 335 -9.74 -2.68 -13.20
CA GLY A 335 -11.17 -2.50 -13.44
C GLY A 335 -11.81 -3.50 -14.42
N GLY A 336 -11.82 -4.78 -14.08
CA GLY A 336 -12.50 -5.86 -14.81
C GLY A 336 -14.03 -5.85 -14.68
N GLY A 337 -14.65 -4.67 -14.55
CA GLY A 337 -16.10 -4.46 -14.60
C GLY A 337 -16.93 -5.16 -13.51
N SER A 338 -16.94 -4.64 -12.27
CA SER A 338 -17.93 -5.04 -11.24
C SER A 338 -18.28 -3.97 -10.18
N SER A 339 -17.60 -2.82 -10.13
CA SER A 339 -17.78 -1.77 -9.11
C SER A 339 -18.39 -0.46 -9.64
N GLY A 340 -19.54 -0.54 -10.33
CA GLY A 340 -20.49 0.58 -10.50
C GLY A 340 -20.11 1.77 -11.40
N GLY A 341 -18.83 2.00 -11.72
CA GLY A 341 -18.38 3.11 -12.57
C GLY A 341 -18.70 2.90 -14.06
N GLY A 342 -19.59 3.74 -14.62
CA GLY A 342 -20.11 3.63 -15.99
C GLY A 342 -19.18 4.07 -17.13
N GLY A 343 -17.90 3.70 -17.11
CA GLY A 343 -16.96 3.93 -18.20
C GLY A 343 -17.20 2.96 -19.37
N GLY A 344 -17.80 3.46 -20.46
CA GLY A 344 -18.26 2.63 -21.60
C GLY A 344 -17.24 2.36 -22.72
N ASP A 345 -15.96 2.68 -22.52
CA ASP A 345 -14.92 2.61 -23.57
C ASP A 345 -14.19 1.26 -23.66
N GLY A 346 -14.34 0.39 -22.66
CA GLY A 346 -13.67 -0.91 -22.58
C GLY A 346 -12.18 -0.83 -22.21
N ALA A 347 -11.69 0.34 -21.79
CA ALA A 347 -10.36 0.45 -21.21
C ALA A 347 -10.35 -0.17 -19.80
N SER A 348 -9.33 -0.96 -19.49
CA SER A 348 -9.10 -1.46 -18.13
C SER A 348 -8.53 -0.33 -17.26
N TRP A 349 -9.40 0.56 -16.78
CA TRP A 349 -9.03 1.59 -15.81
C TRP A 349 -8.53 0.95 -14.52
N PHE A 350 -7.57 1.60 -13.87
CA PHE A 350 -7.09 1.21 -12.54
C PHE A 350 -7.92 1.96 -11.51
N ASP A 351 -8.67 1.23 -10.69
CA ASP A 351 -9.33 1.82 -9.52
C ASP A 351 -8.29 1.94 -8.42
N ALA A 352 -7.70 3.13 -8.25
CA ALA A 352 -6.67 3.39 -7.26
C ALA A 352 -7.09 3.06 -5.82
N TYR A 353 -8.39 3.06 -5.53
CA TYR A 353 -8.95 2.73 -4.22
C TYR A 353 -9.60 1.34 -4.19
N GLY A 354 -9.41 0.52 -5.23
CA GLY A 354 -10.05 -0.78 -5.39
C GLY A 354 -9.54 -1.94 -4.50
N ASP A 355 -8.42 -1.79 -3.77
CA ASP A 355 -7.98 -2.80 -2.78
C ASP A 355 -8.68 -2.58 -1.43
N ASP A 356 -9.85 -3.19 -1.28
CA ASP A 356 -10.63 -3.21 -0.03
C ASP A 356 -9.93 -4.03 1.10
N THR A 357 -8.67 -4.46 0.90
CA THR A 357 -7.82 -5.07 1.94
C THR A 357 -6.74 -4.13 2.49
N ASP A 358 -6.36 -3.06 1.80
CA ASP A 358 -5.27 -2.16 2.23
C ASP A 358 -5.79 -0.89 2.93
N ALA A 359 -4.96 -0.31 3.80
CA ALA A 359 -5.10 1.05 4.27
C ALA A 359 -4.94 2.11 3.15
N MET A 360 -4.09 1.82 2.16
CA MET A 360 -3.84 2.63 0.96
C MET A 360 -4.87 2.41 -0.16
N GLY A 361 -5.86 1.54 0.06
CA GLY A 361 -6.98 1.32 -0.86
C GLY A 361 -8.22 2.05 -0.36
N TYR A 362 -9.37 1.38 -0.41
CA TYR A 362 -10.64 2.02 -0.06
C TYR A 362 -10.63 2.57 1.38
N CYS A 363 -11.14 3.79 1.55
CA CYS A 363 -11.53 4.31 2.87
C CYS A 363 -12.77 3.54 3.39
N CYS A 364 -13.38 3.82 4.53
CA CYS A 364 -12.91 4.60 5.67
C CYS A 364 -12.87 3.65 6.91
N THR A 365 -12.65 2.36 6.64
CA THR A 365 -12.71 1.24 7.58
C THR A 365 -11.30 0.85 7.99
N ASP A 366 -11.03 0.84 9.30
CA ASP A 366 -9.69 0.52 9.82
C ASP A 366 -9.26 -0.90 9.41
N ARG A 367 -8.13 -1.00 8.70
CA ARG A 367 -7.50 -2.25 8.22
C ARG A 367 -5.98 -2.08 8.09
N CYS A 368 -5.21 -3.16 8.21
CA CYS A 368 -3.77 -3.09 7.97
C CYS A 368 -3.42 -2.95 6.48
N PHE A 369 -2.21 -2.44 6.21
CA PHE A 369 -1.63 -2.38 4.88
C PHE A 369 -1.50 -3.77 4.23
N ASN A 370 -1.50 -3.87 2.90
CA ASN A 370 -1.40 -5.14 2.18
C ASN A 370 0.02 -5.73 2.21
N THR A 371 0.20 -6.89 1.56
CA THR A 371 1.46 -7.65 1.64
C THR A 371 2.64 -6.90 1.00
N PRO A 372 2.55 -6.37 -0.24
CA PRO A 372 3.61 -5.55 -0.80
C PRO A 372 3.93 -4.31 0.04
N HIS A 373 2.95 -3.52 0.50
CA HIS A 373 3.22 -2.32 1.30
C HIS A 373 3.87 -2.60 2.66
N ALA A 374 3.43 -3.63 3.38
CA ALA A 374 4.06 -3.97 4.67
C ALA A 374 5.44 -4.66 4.50
N TRP A 375 5.70 -5.32 3.36
CA TRP A 375 7.06 -5.74 3.01
C TRP A 375 7.94 -4.53 2.65
N GLN A 376 7.43 -3.61 1.83
CA GLN A 376 8.09 -2.36 1.45
C GLN A 376 8.59 -1.61 2.69
N ALA A 377 7.72 -1.41 3.68
CA ALA A 377 8.01 -0.70 4.91
C ALA A 377 9.04 -1.38 5.84
N GLY A 378 9.49 -2.59 5.53
CA GLY A 378 10.35 -3.42 6.39
C GLY A 378 9.61 -4.07 7.57
N TRP A 379 8.29 -4.01 7.60
CA TRP A 379 7.48 -4.61 8.66
C TRP A 379 7.39 -6.12 8.53
N LEU A 380 7.26 -6.63 7.30
CA LEU A 380 7.19 -8.06 7.01
C LEU A 380 8.44 -8.59 6.33
N SER A 381 8.80 -9.81 6.69
CA SER A 381 9.75 -10.65 5.97
C SER A 381 8.98 -11.74 5.23
N VAL A 382 9.22 -11.87 3.92
CA VAL A 382 8.47 -12.76 3.02
C VAL A 382 9.37 -13.84 2.43
N ARG A 383 8.82 -15.01 2.15
CA ARG A 383 9.54 -16.03 1.37
C ARG A 383 9.65 -15.57 -0.08
N GLN A 384 10.85 -15.27 -0.55
CA GLN A 384 11.11 -14.90 -1.93
C GLN A 384 11.32 -16.15 -2.80
N LEU A 385 10.66 -16.13 -3.96
CA LEU A 385 10.67 -17.17 -4.96
C LEU A 385 11.03 -16.56 -6.32
N ASP A 386 11.80 -17.30 -7.10
CA ASP A 386 12.19 -17.00 -8.48
C ASP A 386 12.28 -18.29 -9.32
N GLY A 387 12.74 -18.17 -10.57
CA GLY A 387 12.87 -19.30 -11.50
C GLY A 387 13.86 -20.40 -11.13
N ALA A 388 14.71 -20.22 -10.10
CA ALA A 388 15.55 -21.28 -9.54
C ALA A 388 14.84 -22.05 -8.40
N SER A 389 13.90 -21.41 -7.71
CA SER A 389 13.02 -22.04 -6.70
C SER A 389 11.72 -22.62 -7.28
N LEU A 390 11.23 -22.07 -8.42
CA LEU A 390 9.98 -22.45 -9.10
C LEU A 390 10.27 -23.03 -10.48
N ALA A 391 10.66 -24.30 -10.49
CA ALA A 391 10.83 -25.08 -11.71
C ALA A 391 9.47 -25.32 -12.41
N PRO A 392 9.41 -25.33 -13.76
CA PRO A 392 8.17 -25.65 -14.48
C PRO A 392 7.63 -27.04 -14.11
N GLY A 393 6.33 -27.13 -13.85
CA GLY A 393 5.66 -28.38 -13.49
C GLY A 393 5.88 -28.84 -12.06
N TYR A 394 6.59 -28.08 -11.21
CA TYR A 394 6.79 -28.43 -9.80
C TYR A 394 6.00 -27.47 -8.89
N PRO A 395 4.88 -27.92 -8.27
CA PRO A 395 4.11 -27.11 -7.34
C PRO A 395 4.83 -27.04 -5.98
N LEU A 396 5.25 -25.83 -5.59
CA LEU A 396 5.88 -25.59 -4.29
C LEU A 396 4.81 -25.38 -3.22
N ALA A 397 4.75 -26.30 -2.25
CA ALA A 397 3.86 -26.18 -1.08
C ALA A 397 4.42 -25.20 -0.04
N LEU A 398 3.57 -24.31 0.46
CA LEU A 398 3.93 -23.20 1.35
C LEU A 398 2.86 -23.02 2.43
N ALA A 399 3.28 -22.70 3.65
CA ALA A 399 2.40 -22.20 4.70
C ALA A 399 2.48 -20.66 4.74
N LEU A 400 1.32 -20.02 4.85
CA LEU A 400 1.15 -18.57 5.01
C LEU A 400 0.51 -18.31 6.38
N PRO A 401 1.29 -17.95 7.42
CA PRO A 401 0.75 -17.42 8.67
C PRO A 401 -0.11 -16.18 8.42
N SER A 402 -1.13 -15.95 9.25
CA SER A 402 -1.88 -14.71 9.19
C SER A 402 -0.99 -13.51 9.47
N ARG A 403 -1.08 -12.50 8.61
CA ARG A 403 -0.33 -11.24 8.74
C ARG A 403 -0.68 -10.45 10.00
N GLY A 404 -1.85 -10.66 10.59
CA GLY A 404 -2.20 -10.10 11.90
C GLY A 404 -1.50 -10.79 13.09
N LEU A 405 -0.82 -11.92 12.86
CA LEU A 405 -0.20 -12.76 13.90
C LEU A 405 1.31 -12.95 13.74
N SER A 406 1.89 -12.69 12.55
CA SER A 406 3.31 -12.97 12.29
C SER A 406 3.96 -11.96 11.34
N ALA A 407 5.10 -11.40 11.77
CA ALA A 407 6.00 -10.60 10.95
C ALA A 407 6.69 -11.42 9.83
N GLN A 408 6.58 -12.75 9.84
CA GLN A 408 7.04 -13.66 8.79
C GLN A 408 5.85 -14.19 7.97
N GLY A 409 4.93 -13.29 7.62
CA GLY A 409 3.66 -13.59 6.95
C GLY A 409 3.62 -13.15 5.48
N GLY A 410 4.14 -13.95 4.56
CA GLY A 410 3.92 -13.73 3.13
C GLY A 410 4.92 -14.41 2.19
N VAL A 411 4.63 -14.32 0.89
CA VAL A 411 5.47 -14.79 -0.22
C VAL A 411 5.61 -13.66 -1.25
N ARG A 412 6.79 -13.55 -1.87
CA ARG A 412 7.07 -12.66 -3.01
C ARG A 412 7.67 -13.49 -4.14
N ILE A 413 6.99 -13.56 -5.28
CA ILE A 413 7.44 -14.27 -6.48
C ILE A 413 7.94 -13.24 -7.48
N VAL A 414 9.22 -13.31 -7.82
CA VAL A 414 9.87 -12.51 -8.87
C VAL A 414 9.90 -13.38 -10.14
N PRO A 415 9.11 -13.09 -11.19
CA PRO A 415 9.02 -13.96 -12.37
C PRO A 415 10.25 -13.83 -13.29
N SER A 416 11.43 -14.23 -12.82
CA SER A 416 12.71 -14.08 -13.54
C SER A 416 12.81 -14.83 -14.88
N TRP A 417 11.82 -15.68 -15.17
CA TRP A 417 11.64 -16.39 -16.44
C TRP A 417 10.66 -15.70 -17.41
N ALA A 418 9.97 -14.64 -16.98
CA ALA A 418 8.92 -13.95 -17.71
C ALA A 418 9.17 -12.43 -17.68
N PRO A 419 10.10 -11.92 -18.51
CA PRO A 419 10.43 -10.49 -18.56
C PRO A 419 9.19 -9.62 -18.81
N GLY A 420 9.10 -8.49 -18.08
CA GLY A 420 7.95 -7.59 -18.15
C GLY A 420 6.76 -7.98 -17.27
N VAL A 421 6.81 -9.10 -16.55
CA VAL A 421 5.81 -9.44 -15.52
C VAL A 421 6.25 -8.90 -14.16
N GLU A 422 5.36 -8.19 -13.47
CA GLU A 422 5.61 -7.64 -12.14
C GLU A 422 5.85 -8.72 -11.05
N PRO A 423 6.55 -8.39 -9.96
CA PRO A 423 6.55 -9.19 -8.74
C PRO A 423 5.14 -9.43 -8.20
N LEU A 424 4.82 -10.70 -7.93
CA LEU A 424 3.56 -11.15 -7.33
C LEU A 424 3.76 -11.39 -5.83
N PHE A 425 2.86 -10.88 -4.99
CA PHE A 425 2.86 -11.03 -3.55
C PHE A 425 1.64 -11.82 -3.07
N LEU A 426 1.82 -12.72 -2.11
CA LEU A 426 0.76 -13.52 -1.49
C LEU A 426 0.77 -13.31 0.02
N GLY A 427 -0.40 -13.08 0.62
CA GLY A 427 -0.55 -12.97 2.07
C GLY A 427 -1.87 -13.54 2.58
N TYR A 428 -1.83 -14.20 3.74
CA TYR A 428 -3.02 -14.65 4.45
C TYR A 428 -3.47 -13.59 5.46
N ARG A 429 -4.78 -13.30 5.53
CA ARG A 429 -5.35 -12.30 6.45
C ARG A 429 -6.57 -12.82 7.18
N THR A 430 -6.73 -12.41 8.43
CA THR A 430 -7.76 -12.89 9.37
C THR A 430 -8.33 -11.70 10.14
N ALA A 431 -9.56 -11.79 10.63
CA ALA A 431 -10.16 -10.76 11.47
C ALA A 431 -9.45 -10.67 12.82
N THR A 432 -8.37 -9.88 12.93
CA THR A 432 -7.41 -9.93 14.04
C THR A 432 -6.65 -8.61 14.19
N GLY A 433 -6.60 -8.06 15.41
CA GLY A 433 -6.06 -6.72 15.64
C GLY A 433 -6.91 -5.67 14.92
N ILE A 434 -6.28 -4.84 14.09
CA ILE A 434 -6.97 -3.86 13.23
C ILE A 434 -7.80 -4.54 12.13
N ASP A 435 -7.43 -5.73 11.65
CA ASP A 435 -8.08 -6.41 10.54
C ASP A 435 -9.50 -6.97 10.87
N THR A 436 -10.04 -6.72 12.07
CA THR A 436 -11.37 -7.17 12.50
C THR A 436 -12.49 -6.78 11.54
N ASN A 437 -12.35 -5.65 10.85
CA ASN A 437 -13.35 -5.10 9.94
C ASN A 437 -13.23 -5.58 8.48
N LEU A 438 -12.29 -6.47 8.13
CA LEU A 438 -12.15 -7.03 6.77
C LEU A 438 -13.38 -7.81 6.27
N GLY A 439 -14.35 -8.13 7.14
CA GLY A 439 -15.63 -8.73 6.75
C GLY A 439 -15.47 -10.01 5.93
N SER A 440 -16.01 -10.02 4.71
CA SER A 440 -15.96 -11.17 3.80
C SER A 440 -14.56 -11.47 3.22
N LEU A 441 -13.60 -10.55 3.37
CA LEU A 441 -12.20 -10.65 2.92
C LEU A 441 -11.28 -11.22 4.01
N ALA A 442 -11.77 -11.38 5.24
CA ALA A 442 -11.09 -12.12 6.30
C ALA A 442 -11.09 -13.63 6.04
N GLY A 443 -10.05 -14.33 6.52
CA GLY A 443 -9.89 -15.78 6.37
C GLY A 443 -9.44 -16.20 4.97
N ARG A 444 -8.77 -15.31 4.22
CA ARG A 444 -8.43 -15.52 2.80
C ARG A 444 -6.96 -15.30 2.49
N VAL A 445 -6.49 -15.98 1.45
CA VAL A 445 -5.21 -15.70 0.78
C VAL A 445 -5.46 -14.68 -0.33
N HIS A 446 -4.85 -13.52 -0.21
CA HIS A 446 -4.94 -12.43 -1.18
C HIS A 446 -3.69 -12.40 -2.06
N CYS A 447 -3.88 -12.13 -3.35
CA CYS A 447 -2.84 -12.06 -4.37
C CYS A 447 -2.75 -10.62 -4.90
N TYR A 448 -1.54 -10.07 -4.99
CA TYR A 448 -1.29 -8.68 -5.40
C TYR A 448 -0.09 -8.61 -6.36
N SER A 449 -0.09 -7.76 -7.38
CA SER A 449 1.17 -7.35 -8.04
C SER A 449 1.63 -5.99 -7.55
N ALA A 450 2.94 -5.76 -7.59
CA ALA A 450 3.54 -4.45 -7.36
C ALA A 450 4.95 -4.37 -7.97
N ALA A 451 5.26 -3.29 -8.68
CA ALA A 451 6.59 -3.02 -9.23
C ALA A 451 7.69 -2.72 -8.17
N ILE A 452 7.39 -2.88 -6.88
CA ILE A 452 8.25 -2.54 -5.73
C ILE A 452 9.42 -3.53 -5.61
N GLN A 453 10.65 -3.00 -5.56
CA GLN A 453 11.90 -3.74 -5.42
C GLN A 453 12.65 -3.41 -4.12
N HIS A 454 12.45 -2.21 -3.56
CA HIS A 454 13.15 -1.69 -2.38
C HIS A 454 12.20 -0.91 -1.45
N THR A 455 12.72 -0.48 -0.29
CA THR A 455 12.01 0.30 0.74
C THR A 455 11.32 1.56 0.22
N TYR A 456 11.92 2.26 -0.75
CA TYR A 456 11.52 3.63 -1.12
C TYR A 456 10.77 3.72 -2.46
N ASP A 457 10.46 2.59 -3.08
CA ASP A 457 9.88 2.55 -4.43
C ASP A 457 8.40 2.94 -4.40
N ALA A 458 8.11 4.24 -4.48
CA ALA A 458 6.76 4.81 -4.52
C ALA A 458 6.03 4.46 -5.82
N ALA A 459 5.47 3.26 -5.84
CA ALA A 459 4.65 2.67 -6.89
C ALA A 459 3.35 2.10 -6.28
N PRO A 460 2.23 2.08 -7.02
CA PRO A 460 0.99 1.50 -6.54
C PRO A 460 1.08 -0.03 -6.43
N THR A 461 0.10 -0.61 -5.73
CA THR A 461 -0.10 -2.05 -5.65
C THR A 461 -1.44 -2.42 -6.28
N THR A 462 -1.54 -3.57 -6.95
CA THR A 462 -2.78 -4.02 -7.60
C THR A 462 -3.26 -5.32 -6.95
N TRP A 463 -4.44 -5.31 -6.35
CA TRP A 463 -5.14 -6.51 -5.90
C TRP A 463 -5.68 -7.30 -7.09
N LEU A 464 -5.38 -8.60 -7.13
CA LEU A 464 -5.63 -9.48 -8.29
C LEU A 464 -6.63 -10.60 -8.01
N ALA A 465 -6.67 -11.10 -6.77
CA ALA A 465 -7.53 -12.21 -6.37
C ALA A 465 -7.63 -12.38 -4.85
N SER A 466 -8.72 -13.02 -4.42
CA SER A 466 -8.90 -13.46 -3.04
C SER A 466 -9.46 -14.88 -2.94
N LEU A 467 -8.65 -15.78 -2.38
CA LEU A 467 -8.91 -17.22 -2.28
C LEU A 467 -9.36 -17.56 -0.86
N GLY A 468 -10.63 -17.96 -0.71
CA GLY A 468 -11.31 -18.21 0.56
C GLY A 468 -11.87 -19.62 0.75
N ALA A 469 -11.53 -20.57 -0.15
CA ALA A 469 -11.91 -21.97 -0.03
C ALA A 469 -10.76 -22.91 -0.40
N ALA A 470 -10.73 -24.11 0.20
CA ALA A 470 -9.81 -25.17 -0.19
C ALA A 470 -10.05 -25.59 -1.66
N ASN A 471 -8.95 -25.95 -2.34
CA ASN A 471 -8.84 -26.20 -3.78
C ASN A 471 -9.14 -25.00 -4.71
N GLN A 472 -9.61 -23.85 -4.19
CA GLN A 472 -9.76 -22.63 -4.99
C GLN A 472 -8.38 -22.18 -5.50
N SER A 473 -8.32 -21.79 -6.77
CA SER A 473 -7.08 -21.36 -7.43
C SER A 473 -7.29 -20.14 -8.30
N TRP A 474 -6.24 -19.34 -8.43
CA TRP A 474 -6.11 -18.24 -9.37
C TRP A 474 -4.94 -18.49 -10.31
N THR A 475 -5.10 -18.12 -11.59
CA THR A 475 -4.05 -18.16 -12.61
C THR A 475 -3.64 -16.72 -12.92
N HIS A 476 -2.35 -16.44 -12.97
CA HIS A 476 -1.83 -15.12 -13.31
C HIS A 476 -2.24 -14.72 -14.74
N PRO A 477 -2.77 -13.50 -14.97
CA PRO A 477 -3.38 -13.13 -16.26
C PRO A 477 -2.39 -13.10 -17.42
N ALA A 478 -1.14 -12.65 -17.20
CA ALA A 478 -0.09 -12.70 -18.21
C ALA A 478 0.34 -14.15 -18.51
N PRO A 479 0.11 -14.71 -19.72
CA PRO A 479 0.36 -16.12 -19.99
C PRO A 479 1.84 -16.51 -19.92
N SER A 480 2.75 -15.56 -20.18
CA SER A 480 4.20 -15.71 -20.05
C SER A 480 4.66 -16.05 -18.63
N ALA A 481 3.93 -15.58 -17.61
CA ALA A 481 4.21 -15.93 -16.22
C ALA A 481 3.96 -17.42 -15.95
N GLY A 482 2.89 -17.98 -16.53
CA GLY A 482 2.47 -19.36 -16.32
C GLY A 482 2.13 -19.72 -14.87
N LEU A 483 1.96 -18.73 -13.99
CA LEU A 483 1.78 -18.93 -12.54
C LEU A 483 0.34 -19.32 -12.19
N VAL A 484 0.21 -20.29 -11.29
CA VAL A 484 -1.03 -20.66 -10.62
C VAL A 484 -0.79 -20.70 -9.11
N VAL A 485 -1.69 -20.11 -8.35
CA VAL A 485 -1.74 -20.16 -6.88
C VAL A 485 -3.00 -20.92 -6.49
N ARG A 486 -2.88 -21.95 -5.67
CA ARG A 486 -4.00 -22.77 -5.16
C ARG A 486 -3.96 -22.83 -3.65
N VAL A 487 -5.10 -22.60 -3.00
CA VAL A 487 -5.26 -22.87 -1.56
C VAL A 487 -5.51 -24.36 -1.38
N THR A 488 -4.69 -25.04 -0.57
CA THR A 488 -4.89 -26.47 -0.25
C THR A 488 -5.66 -26.64 1.05
N SER A 489 -5.46 -25.76 2.04
CA SER A 489 -6.29 -25.71 3.25
C SER A 489 -6.27 -24.32 3.89
N LEU A 490 -7.28 -24.05 4.71
CA LEU A 490 -7.42 -22.84 5.52
C LEU A 490 -7.60 -23.24 6.98
N SER A 491 -7.03 -22.44 7.88
CA SER A 491 -7.21 -22.55 9.33
C SER A 491 -7.45 -21.16 9.92
N ARG A 492 -7.72 -21.07 11.23
CA ARG A 492 -7.92 -19.77 11.91
C ARG A 492 -6.72 -18.85 11.73
N ASP A 493 -5.50 -19.39 11.79
CA ASP A 493 -4.28 -18.61 12.00
C ASP A 493 -3.27 -18.74 10.84
N SER A 494 -3.53 -19.62 9.86
CA SER A 494 -2.71 -19.80 8.66
C SER A 494 -3.48 -20.42 7.48
N ALA A 495 -2.96 -20.26 6.27
CA ALA A 495 -3.36 -21.00 5.07
C ALA A 495 -2.21 -21.90 4.58
N ALA A 496 -2.53 -23.04 3.99
CA ALA A 496 -1.62 -23.80 3.16
C ALA A 496 -1.95 -23.55 1.68
N VAL A 497 -0.92 -23.32 0.87
CA VAL A 497 -1.03 -23.04 -0.57
C VAL A 497 -0.01 -23.86 -1.36
N THR A 498 -0.29 -24.08 -2.63
CA THR A 498 0.73 -24.41 -3.64
C THR A 498 0.90 -23.25 -4.62
N VAL A 499 2.15 -22.98 -4.99
CA VAL A 499 2.53 -22.06 -6.07
C VAL A 499 3.19 -22.90 -7.15
N CYS A 500 2.61 -22.87 -8.35
CA CYS A 500 3.05 -23.69 -9.48
C CYS A 500 3.30 -22.82 -10.70
N ARG A 501 4.36 -23.13 -11.45
CA ARG A 501 4.68 -22.55 -12.75
C ARG A 501 4.42 -23.60 -13.82
N ARG A 502 3.55 -23.32 -14.80
CA ARG A 502 3.21 -24.27 -15.86
C ARG A 502 4.43 -24.68 -16.69
N ALA A 503 4.48 -25.97 -17.04
CA ALA A 503 5.40 -26.53 -18.02
C ALA A 503 4.75 -26.72 -19.40
N GLY A 504 3.42 -26.80 -19.49
CA GLY A 504 2.70 -26.96 -20.76
C GLY A 504 1.29 -27.51 -20.58
N LYS A 505 0.92 -28.48 -21.41
CA LYS A 505 -0.21 -29.39 -21.15
C LYS A 505 0.31 -30.61 -20.40
N GLU A 506 -0.52 -31.23 -19.58
CA GLU A 506 -0.17 -32.48 -18.92
C GLU A 506 -0.12 -33.67 -19.91
N THR A 507 0.77 -34.63 -19.67
CA THR A 507 1.11 -35.73 -20.58
C THR A 507 1.46 -37.00 -19.80
N ALA A 508 1.37 -38.17 -20.42
CA ALA A 508 1.77 -39.42 -19.77
C ALA A 508 3.23 -39.43 -19.28
N ALA A 509 4.14 -38.71 -19.95
CA ALA A 509 5.55 -38.61 -19.56
C ALA A 509 5.76 -37.68 -18.36
N SER A 510 5.02 -36.58 -18.28
CA SER A 510 5.09 -35.62 -17.17
C SER A 510 4.37 -36.15 -15.92
N CYS A 511 3.23 -36.85 -16.06
CA CYS A 511 2.64 -37.63 -14.96
C CYS A 511 3.62 -38.70 -14.42
N ALA A 512 4.31 -39.43 -15.31
CA ALA A 512 5.29 -40.43 -14.92
C ALA A 512 6.54 -39.83 -14.24
N ALA A 513 6.81 -38.54 -14.45
CA ALA A 513 7.85 -37.77 -13.78
C ALA A 513 7.35 -37.03 -12.52
N GLY A 514 6.07 -37.16 -12.15
CA GLY A 514 5.48 -36.51 -10.98
C GLY A 514 5.31 -34.99 -11.13
N LEU A 515 4.98 -34.50 -12.34
CA LEU A 515 4.79 -33.08 -12.65
C LEU A 515 3.31 -32.65 -12.57
N ASP A 516 3.10 -31.34 -12.40
CA ASP A 516 1.83 -30.59 -12.47
C ASP A 516 1.91 -29.60 -13.64
N SER A 517 1.98 -30.10 -14.88
CA SER A 517 2.42 -29.29 -16.04
C SER A 517 1.46 -28.16 -16.41
N ASP A 518 0.17 -28.35 -16.14
CA ASP A 518 -0.89 -27.35 -16.29
C ASP A 518 -1.27 -26.67 -14.95
N CYS A 519 -0.62 -27.06 -13.84
CA CYS A 519 -0.87 -26.60 -12.48
C CYS A 519 -2.31 -26.84 -11.97
N ASN A 520 -2.97 -27.91 -12.42
CA ASN A 520 -4.30 -28.28 -11.96
C ASN A 520 -4.31 -28.90 -10.54
N GLY A 521 -3.17 -29.35 -10.02
CA GLY A 521 -3.02 -29.92 -8.68
C GLY A 521 -3.31 -31.42 -8.56
N LEU A 522 -3.42 -32.14 -9.69
CA LEU A 522 -3.83 -33.55 -9.78
C LEU A 522 -2.67 -34.50 -10.10
N GLN A 523 -1.41 -34.13 -9.78
CA GLN A 523 -0.14 -34.80 -10.16
C GLN A 523 -0.11 -36.34 -10.18
N LEU A 524 -0.91 -37.01 -9.33
CA LEU A 524 -0.96 -38.47 -9.19
C LEU A 524 -2.40 -39.03 -9.23
N ALA A 525 -3.40 -38.20 -9.56
CA ALA A 525 -4.79 -38.62 -9.59
C ALA A 525 -5.16 -39.19 -10.96
N ALA A 526 -5.48 -40.49 -11.02
CA ALA A 526 -5.93 -41.17 -12.23
C ALA A 526 -7.24 -40.60 -12.84
N SER A 527 -7.88 -39.64 -12.16
CA SER A 527 -9.01 -38.85 -12.64
C SER A 527 -8.62 -37.66 -13.53
N ASP A 528 -7.32 -37.37 -13.74
CA ASP A 528 -6.94 -36.41 -14.78
C ASP A 528 -7.36 -36.94 -16.15
N SER A 529 -8.02 -36.09 -16.93
CA SER A 529 -8.45 -36.40 -18.30
C SER A 529 -7.29 -36.76 -19.24
N ALA A 530 -6.09 -36.19 -19.03
CA ALA A 530 -4.89 -36.51 -19.79
C ALA A 530 -4.40 -37.94 -19.48
N MET A 531 -4.39 -38.34 -18.21
CA MET A 531 -4.13 -39.73 -17.82
C MET A 531 -5.20 -40.68 -18.35
N SER A 532 -6.48 -40.27 -18.28
CA SER A 532 -7.61 -41.06 -18.76
C SER A 532 -7.52 -41.36 -20.26
N ALA A 533 -7.10 -40.38 -21.07
CA ALA A 533 -6.88 -40.56 -22.50
C ALA A 533 -5.67 -41.47 -22.81
N ALA A 534 -4.56 -41.33 -22.08
CA ALA A 534 -3.36 -42.16 -22.26
C ALA A 534 -3.54 -43.61 -21.80
N ALA A 535 -4.27 -43.81 -20.69
CA ALA A 535 -4.55 -45.12 -20.11
C ALA A 535 -5.40 -46.04 -21.01
N GLY A 536 -6.03 -45.49 -22.06
CA GLY A 536 -6.73 -46.25 -23.10
C GLY A 536 -5.83 -47.17 -23.95
N SER A 537 -4.49 -47.01 -23.90
CA SER A 537 -3.54 -47.86 -24.62
C SER A 537 -2.55 -48.60 -23.71
N GLN A 538 -2.06 -47.97 -22.64
CA GLN A 538 -1.16 -48.59 -21.67
C GLN A 538 -1.58 -48.31 -20.23
N ARG A 539 -1.83 -49.38 -19.47
CA ARG A 539 -1.93 -49.29 -18.00
C ARG A 539 -0.55 -48.99 -17.43
N CYS A 540 -0.34 -47.76 -16.95
CA CYS A 540 0.81 -47.39 -16.13
C CYS A 540 0.74 -47.99 -14.71
N ALA A 541 0.52 -49.29 -14.61
CA ALA A 541 0.81 -50.06 -13.42
C ALA A 541 2.33 -50.27 -13.35
N GLY A 542 3.05 -49.29 -12.79
CA GLY A 542 4.50 -49.36 -12.63
C GLY A 542 4.91 -50.64 -11.90
N ALA A 543 5.84 -51.40 -12.49
CA ALA A 543 6.17 -52.77 -12.10
C ALA A 543 6.69 -52.92 -10.65
N GLU A 544 7.09 -51.81 -10.01
CA GLU A 544 7.67 -51.79 -8.67
C GLU A 544 6.63 -51.64 -7.54
N CYS A 545 5.39 -51.22 -7.85
CA CYS A 545 4.33 -51.21 -6.84
C CYS A 545 3.79 -52.64 -6.53
N GLY A 546 4.07 -53.60 -7.42
CA GLY A 546 3.80 -55.02 -7.20
C GLY A 546 4.83 -55.71 -6.30
N SER A 547 6.11 -55.36 -6.43
CA SER A 547 7.21 -56.03 -5.74
C SER A 547 7.19 -55.77 -4.23
N LEU A 548 6.87 -54.55 -3.78
CA LEU A 548 6.67 -54.25 -2.35
C LEU A 548 5.54 -55.08 -1.72
N ARG A 549 4.46 -55.34 -2.47
CA ARG A 549 3.34 -56.17 -1.98
C ARG A 549 3.72 -57.65 -1.87
N GLN A 550 4.57 -58.15 -2.77
CA GLN A 550 5.15 -59.50 -2.66
C GLN A 550 6.25 -59.59 -1.60
N ALA A 551 7.05 -58.54 -1.37
CA ALA A 551 8.07 -58.52 -0.33
C ALA A 551 7.45 -58.62 1.08
N VAL A 552 6.40 -57.83 1.36
CA VAL A 552 5.69 -57.85 2.65
C VAL A 552 4.93 -59.15 2.89
N LEU A 553 4.38 -59.77 1.83
CA LEU A 553 3.69 -61.07 1.95
C LEU A 553 4.68 -62.26 2.01
N GLY A 554 5.83 -62.16 1.35
CA GLY A 554 6.88 -63.19 1.38
C GLY A 554 7.62 -63.25 2.72
N SER A 555 7.94 -62.11 3.34
CA SER A 555 8.58 -62.06 4.66
C SER A 555 7.67 -62.58 5.78
N ALA A 556 6.34 -62.46 5.63
CA ALA A 556 5.37 -63.05 6.54
C ALA A 556 5.33 -64.59 6.46
N ALA A 557 5.59 -65.18 5.28
CA ALA A 557 5.66 -66.63 5.11
C ALA A 557 6.96 -67.23 5.66
N ALA A 558 8.10 -66.55 5.45
CA ALA A 558 9.43 -67.02 5.87
C ALA A 558 9.69 -67.01 7.39
N SER A 559 8.76 -66.48 8.19
CA SER A 559 8.91 -66.33 9.65
C SER A 559 8.16 -67.40 10.47
N ALA A 560 7.52 -68.37 9.82
CA ALA A 560 6.61 -69.32 10.48
C ALA A 560 7.23 -70.68 10.86
N GLU A 561 8.47 -70.99 10.41
CA GLU A 561 8.98 -72.37 10.38
C GLU A 561 10.14 -72.68 11.36
N THR A 562 10.50 -71.75 12.27
CA THR A 562 11.40 -72.05 13.40
C THR A 562 11.00 -71.33 14.69
N CYS A 563 10.14 -71.96 15.51
CA CYS A 563 10.10 -71.72 16.97
C CYS A 563 9.32 -72.83 17.70
N SER A 564 10.05 -73.75 18.35
CA SER A 564 9.47 -74.90 19.06
C SER A 564 9.34 -74.67 20.56
N ALA A 565 8.15 -74.97 21.12
CA ALA A 565 7.81 -75.04 22.55
C ALA A 565 7.90 -73.72 23.37
N GLY A 566 7.10 -73.60 24.45
CA GLY A 566 7.26 -72.51 25.44
C GLY A 566 6.01 -71.73 25.90
N THR A 567 4.92 -72.41 26.26
CA THR A 567 3.87 -72.01 27.23
C THR A 567 3.80 -70.53 27.73
N ALA A 568 3.21 -69.59 26.96
CA ALA A 568 2.97 -68.21 27.43
C ALA A 568 1.76 -67.45 26.80
N ALA A 569 0.66 -68.13 26.45
CA ALA A 569 -0.41 -67.56 25.62
C ALA A 569 -1.74 -67.21 26.33
N ARG A 570 -1.78 -66.17 27.18
CA ARG A 570 -3.08 -65.58 27.66
C ARG A 570 -3.18 -64.06 27.69
N THR A 571 -2.09 -63.29 27.76
CA THR A 571 -2.16 -61.83 27.99
C THR A 571 -2.34 -60.98 26.73
N ALA A 572 -2.00 -61.51 25.55
CA ALA A 572 -1.94 -60.73 24.30
C ALA A 572 -3.30 -60.53 23.57
N ARG A 573 -4.42 -61.10 24.07
CA ARG A 573 -5.72 -61.07 23.35
C ARG A 573 -6.62 -59.87 23.69
N LEU A 574 -6.29 -59.08 24.72
CA LEU A 574 -7.12 -57.95 25.17
C LEU A 574 -6.75 -56.61 24.51
N SER A 575 -5.47 -56.39 24.20
CA SER A 575 -4.99 -55.15 23.60
C SER A 575 -5.51 -54.90 22.18
N LEU A 576 -5.66 -55.96 21.37
CA LEU A 576 -6.12 -55.84 19.98
C LEU A 576 -7.59 -55.40 19.87
N LEU A 577 -8.45 -55.89 20.78
CA LEU A 577 -9.88 -55.53 20.82
C LEU A 577 -10.13 -54.09 21.26
N SER A 578 -9.25 -53.53 22.10
CA SER A 578 -9.28 -52.12 22.49
C SER A 578 -8.93 -51.19 21.32
N TRP A 579 -8.18 -51.66 20.33
CA TRP A 579 -7.76 -50.85 19.17
C TRP A 579 -8.87 -50.76 18.10
N LEU A 580 -9.55 -51.88 17.81
CA LEU A 580 -10.70 -51.87 16.88
C LEU A 580 -11.90 -51.05 17.41
N HIS A 581 -12.14 -51.04 18.73
CA HIS A 581 -13.26 -50.30 19.32
C HIS A 581 -13.15 -48.78 19.14
N SER A 582 -11.93 -48.23 19.05
CA SER A 582 -11.71 -46.80 18.83
C SER A 582 -11.98 -46.38 17.39
N LEU A 583 -11.58 -47.21 16.41
CA LEU A 583 -11.79 -46.94 14.98
C LEU A 583 -13.28 -46.94 14.59
N LEU A 584 -14.08 -47.84 15.18
CA LEU A 584 -15.51 -47.94 14.88
C LEU A 584 -16.37 -46.79 15.45
N ARG A 585 -15.83 -45.96 16.35
CA ARG A 585 -16.56 -44.78 16.90
C ARG A 585 -16.50 -43.53 16.01
N LEU A 586 -15.64 -43.48 15.00
CA LEU A 586 -15.50 -42.33 14.09
C LEU A 586 -16.38 -42.42 12.82
N ALA A 587 -17.11 -43.52 12.63
CA ALA A 587 -17.85 -43.80 11.39
C ALA A 587 -19.39 -43.64 11.50
N GLY A 588 -19.93 -43.18 12.63
CA GLY A 588 -21.35 -42.80 12.80
C GLY A 588 -22.40 -43.92 12.77
N CYS A 589 -22.08 -45.12 12.29
CA CYS A 589 -23.03 -46.24 12.18
C CYS A 589 -23.13 -47.06 13.48
N SER A 590 -24.30 -47.05 14.12
CA SER A 590 -24.66 -47.97 15.19
C SER A 590 -25.54 -49.11 14.66
N CYS A 591 -25.15 -50.36 14.92
CA CYS A 591 -25.95 -51.55 14.59
C CYS A 591 -26.28 -52.33 15.88
N SER A 592 -27.39 -51.97 16.53
CA SER A 592 -27.96 -52.75 17.64
C SER A 592 -28.93 -53.80 17.12
N GLY A 593 -28.53 -55.08 17.15
CA GLY A 593 -29.42 -56.19 16.80
C GLY A 593 -30.44 -56.48 17.91
N GLY A 594 -31.72 -56.27 17.62
CA GLY A 594 -32.87 -56.60 18.48
C GLY A 594 -34.14 -56.50 17.64
N GLY A 595 -34.94 -57.58 17.60
CA GLY A 595 -36.02 -57.73 16.62
C GLY A 595 -37.40 -57.23 17.05
N VAL A 596 -38.42 -57.65 16.28
CA VAL A 596 -39.88 -57.42 16.43
C VAL A 596 -40.41 -56.06 15.93
N ALA A 597 -40.85 -56.04 14.65
CA ALA A 597 -41.92 -55.20 14.05
C ALA A 597 -41.77 -53.65 14.15
N TRP A 598 -42.32 -52.81 13.26
CA TRP A 598 -43.74 -52.70 12.87
C TRP A 598 -43.95 -52.02 11.50
N ARG A 599 -45.22 -51.71 11.17
CA ARG A 599 -45.78 -51.30 9.87
C ARG A 599 -45.40 -49.89 9.40
N CYS A 600 -45.52 -49.66 8.10
CA CYS A 600 -45.44 -48.33 7.47
C CYS A 600 -46.78 -47.57 7.48
N SER A 601 -46.69 -46.26 7.72
CA SER A 601 -47.69 -45.21 7.46
C SER A 601 -46.97 -43.85 7.54
N GLY A 602 -47.28 -42.82 6.76
CA GLY A 602 -48.30 -42.67 5.72
C GLY A 602 -48.94 -41.27 5.80
N TRP A 603 -48.95 -40.53 4.68
CA TRP A 603 -49.50 -39.16 4.52
C TRP A 603 -48.65 -38.06 5.22
N GLY A 604 -48.73 -36.77 4.83
CA GLY A 604 -49.60 -36.14 3.83
C GLY A 604 -49.00 -34.83 3.26
N ALA A 605 -49.81 -34.08 2.51
CA ALA A 605 -49.39 -32.86 1.79
C ALA A 605 -50.37 -31.68 2.01
N ALA A 606 -50.16 -30.59 1.26
CA ALA A 606 -50.83 -29.27 1.30
C ALA A 606 -50.26 -28.27 2.32
N GLY A 607 -50.32 -26.94 2.08
CA GLY A 607 -51.00 -26.24 0.98
C GLY A 607 -50.40 -24.86 0.64
N ARG A 608 -50.97 -24.19 -0.37
CA ARG A 608 -50.63 -22.83 -0.79
C ARG A 608 -51.50 -21.79 -0.08
N ALA A 609 -51.05 -20.53 -0.11
CA ALA A 609 -51.92 -19.37 -0.15
C ALA A 609 -51.30 -18.33 -1.10
N ASP A 610 -52.09 -17.78 -2.01
CA ASP A 610 -51.66 -16.79 -3.00
C ASP A 610 -52.10 -15.38 -2.57
N ALA A 611 -51.35 -14.34 -2.97
CA ALA A 611 -51.78 -12.94 -2.87
C ALA A 611 -51.04 -12.06 -3.90
N GLU A 612 -51.74 -11.65 -4.95
CA GLU A 612 -51.28 -10.57 -5.84
C GLU A 612 -51.71 -9.21 -5.28
N GLY A 613 -50.90 -8.16 -5.52
CA GLY A 613 -51.22 -6.78 -5.16
C GLY A 613 -50.41 -5.80 -6.00
N ALA A 614 -51.09 -4.93 -6.74
CA ALA A 614 -50.46 -4.05 -7.74
C ALA A 614 -49.97 -2.72 -7.13
N GLY A 615 -48.94 -2.14 -7.76
CA GLY A 615 -48.42 -0.80 -7.46
C GLY A 615 -47.42 -0.37 -8.55
N ALA A 616 -47.43 0.91 -8.92
CA ALA A 616 -46.60 1.46 -9.99
C ALA A 616 -45.81 2.70 -9.51
N LEU A 617 -45.05 3.30 -10.44
CA LEU A 617 -44.23 4.51 -10.33
C LEU A 617 -42.87 4.34 -9.62
N VAL A 618 -41.81 4.61 -10.39
CA VAL A 618 -40.56 5.21 -9.91
C VAL A 618 -40.27 6.41 -10.81
N ALA A 619 -40.28 7.61 -10.26
CA ALA A 619 -39.89 8.83 -10.95
C ALA A 619 -39.40 9.88 -9.94
N ALA A 620 -38.16 10.33 -10.13
CA ALA A 620 -37.50 11.48 -9.50
C ALA A 620 -37.26 11.47 -7.98
N GLU A 621 -36.16 12.14 -7.59
CA GLU A 621 -35.81 12.63 -6.24
C GLU A 621 -35.64 11.55 -5.13
N GLY A 622 -34.98 11.81 -4.01
CA GLY A 622 -34.25 12.99 -3.54
C GLY A 622 -33.43 12.64 -2.29
N ALA A 623 -32.60 13.56 -1.79
CA ALA A 623 -31.73 13.26 -0.65
C ALA A 623 -32.42 13.49 0.71
N GLU A 624 -32.41 12.48 1.59
CA GLU A 624 -32.26 12.63 3.05
C GLU A 624 -32.16 11.26 3.76
N VAL A 625 -31.22 11.10 4.70
CA VAL A 625 -31.24 10.02 5.72
C VAL A 625 -30.85 10.63 7.06
N ALA A 626 -31.83 10.77 7.95
CA ALA A 626 -31.65 11.42 9.25
C ALA A 626 -30.99 10.51 10.30
N MET A 627 -30.35 11.13 11.30
CA MET A 627 -29.82 10.45 12.49
C MET A 627 -30.92 9.66 13.22
N ARG A 628 -30.57 8.47 13.72
CA ARG A 628 -31.26 7.85 14.88
C ARG A 628 -30.33 7.83 16.08
N GLN A 629 -30.61 8.70 17.05
CA GLN A 629 -30.03 8.60 18.39
C GLN A 629 -30.64 7.40 19.13
N PHE A 630 -29.81 6.67 19.88
CA PHE A 630 -30.28 5.75 20.91
C PHE A 630 -29.82 6.28 22.27
N THR A 631 -30.76 6.80 23.06
CA THR A 631 -30.55 7.10 24.48
C THR A 631 -30.76 5.83 25.30
N ALA A 632 -29.80 5.49 26.15
CA ALA A 632 -29.92 4.41 27.11
C ALA A 632 -30.13 4.99 28.52
N THR A 633 -31.28 4.71 29.13
CA THR A 633 -31.58 5.05 30.52
C THR A 633 -31.30 3.87 31.45
N LEU A 634 -30.61 4.14 32.55
CA LEU A 634 -30.46 3.22 33.67
C LEU A 634 -31.64 3.37 34.65
N PRO A 635 -32.18 2.29 35.22
CA PRO A 635 -32.90 2.34 36.49
C PRO A 635 -31.91 2.46 37.68
N MET A 636 -32.46 2.71 38.88
CA MET A 636 -31.72 2.82 40.15
C MET A 636 -31.14 1.49 40.63
#